data_AF-X0W936-F1
#
_entry.id   AF-X0W936-F1
#
_cell.length_a   1.000
_cell.length_b   1.000
_cell.length_c   1.000
_cell.angle_alpha   90.00
_cell.angle_beta   90.00
_cell.angle_gamma   90.00
#
_symmetry.space_group_name_H-M   'P 1'
#
loop_
_entity.id
_entity.type
_entity.pdbx_description
1 polymer ?
#
loop_
_entity_poly.entity_id
_entity_poly.type
_entity_poly.pdbx_seq_one_letter_code
_entity_poly.pdbx_strand_id
1 'polypeptide(L)' 'KLLAGRTIIIGCPKLDETEPYLQKLTEIIKNNDLKSLTVAHMEVPCCHSLAHLAKEALKLAGSDLQLQTVILSIRGDIPQ' A
#
# COMPACT_ATOMS: atom_id res chain seq x y z
N LYS A 1 -11.61 -6.37 -9.30
CA LYS A 1 -12.39 -5.49 -8.38
C LYS A 1 -11.54 -4.50 -7.58
N LEU A 2 -10.23 -4.34 -7.87
CA LEU A 2 -9.36 -3.42 -7.11
C LEU A 2 -9.07 -2.10 -7.85
N LEU A 3 -9.04 -2.11 -9.19
CA LEU A 3 -8.41 -1.03 -9.95
C LEU A 3 -9.37 0.06 -10.45
N ALA A 4 -10.60 -0.31 -10.83
CA ALA A 4 -11.53 0.62 -11.46
C ALA A 4 -11.84 1.81 -10.52
N GLY A 5 -11.64 3.04 -11.02
CA GLY A 5 -11.86 4.27 -10.27
C GLY A 5 -10.80 4.58 -9.20
N ARG A 6 -9.64 3.90 -9.22
CA ARG A 6 -8.54 4.14 -8.29
C ARG A 6 -7.25 4.51 -9.02
N THR A 7 -6.47 5.41 -8.44
CA THR A 7 -5.07 5.62 -8.83
C THR A 7 -4.23 4.44 -8.34
N ILE A 8 -3.30 3.97 -9.18
CA ILE A 8 -2.50 2.77 -8.94
C ILE A 8 -1.05 3.17 -8.66
N ILE A 9 -0.46 2.55 -7.64
CA ILE A 9 0.97 2.61 -7.31
C ILE A 9 1.46 1.17 -7.23
N ILE A 10 2.65 0.90 -7.75
CA ILE A 10 3.27 -0.43 -7.75
C ILE A 10 4.64 -0.31 -7.08
N GLY A 11 4.99 -1.29 -6.25
CA GLY A 11 6.31 -1.41 -5.65
C GLY A 11 6.59 -2.84 -5.19
N CYS A 12 7.87 -3.24 -5.22
CA CYS A 12 8.34 -4.54 -4.78
C CYS A 12 9.33 -4.39 -3.62
N PRO A 13 8.92 -4.64 -2.38
CA PRO A 13 9.80 -4.46 -1.22
C PRO A 13 10.98 -5.45 -1.17
N LYS A 14 11.00 -6.46 -2.04
CA LYS A 14 12.10 -7.42 -2.18
C LYS A 14 13.20 -6.91 -3.11
N LEU A 15 12.82 -6.16 -4.14
CA LEU A 15 13.71 -5.80 -5.26
C LEU A 15 14.04 -4.30 -5.28
N ASP A 16 13.17 -3.48 -4.69
CA ASP A 16 13.29 -2.03 -4.73
C ASP A 16 13.78 -1.46 -3.39
N GLU A 17 14.44 -0.31 -3.46
CA GLU A 17 14.69 0.52 -2.28
C GLU A 17 13.39 1.17 -1.82
N THR A 18 13.05 0.99 -0.54
CA THR A 18 11.72 1.35 -0.02
C THR A 18 11.68 2.72 0.65
N GLU A 19 12.81 3.31 1.03
CA GLU A 19 12.90 4.66 1.62
C GLU A 19 12.24 5.73 0.73
N PRO A 20 12.54 5.78 -0.59
CA PRO A 20 11.91 6.74 -1.49
C PRO A 20 10.39 6.53 -1.63
N TYR A 21 9.91 5.29 -1.50
CA TYR A 21 8.48 4.98 -1.54
C TYR A 21 7.75 5.51 -0.32
N LEU A 22 8.36 5.39 0.86
CA LEU A 22 7.80 5.93 2.10
C LEU A 22 7.64 7.45 2.00
N GLN A 23 8.69 8.14 1.56
CA GLN A 23 8.65 9.60 1.38
C GLN A 23 7.58 9.99 0.36
N LYS A 24 7.58 9.34 -0.81
CA LYS A 24 6.65 9.69 -1.89
C LYS A 24 5.20 9.43 -1.51
N LEU A 25 4.91 8.29 -0.89
CA LEU A 25 3.56 7.97 -0.44
C LEU A 25 3.09 8.94 0.66
N THR A 26 3.98 9.30 1.59
CA THR A 26 3.68 10.32 2.62
C THR A 26 3.31 11.66 1.99
N GLU A 27 4.06 12.12 0.98
CA GLU A 27 3.73 13.35 0.24
C GLU A 27 2.39 13.26 -0.50
N ILE A 28 2.11 12.12 -1.14
CA ILE A 28 0.83 11.90 -1.83
C ILE A 28 -0.33 12.01 -0.85
N ILE A 29 -0.21 11.38 0.33
CA ILE A 29 -1.25 11.43 1.37
C ILE A 29 -1.40 12.85 1.93
N LYS A 30 -0.31 13.56 2.22
CA LYS A 30 -0.36 14.92 2.78
C LYS A 30 -0.98 15.96 1.84
N ASN A 31 -0.69 15.83 0.55
CA ASN A 31 -1.03 16.86 -0.44
C ASN A 31 -2.36 16.62 -1.16
N ASN A 32 -3.11 15.57 -0.79
CA ASN A 32 -4.35 15.21 -1.45
C ASN A 32 -5.41 14.76 -0.44
N ASP A 33 -6.69 15.01 -0.76
CA ASP A 33 -7.82 14.50 0.00
C ASP A 33 -8.25 13.13 -0.53
N LEU A 34 -7.65 12.08 0.01
CA LEU A 34 -7.89 10.69 -0.39
C LEU A 34 -9.07 10.11 0.38
N LYS A 35 -9.92 9.31 -0.29
CA LYS A 35 -11.05 8.63 0.37
C LYS A 35 -10.67 7.34 1.09
N SER A 36 -9.72 6.59 0.54
CA SER A 36 -9.24 5.32 1.13
C SER A 36 -7.89 4.95 0.55
N LEU A 37 -7.09 4.18 1.30
CA LEU A 37 -5.89 3.53 0.82
C LEU A 37 -6.06 2.00 0.92
N THR A 38 -5.80 1.30 -0.18
CA THR A 38 -5.85 -0.16 -0.22
C THR A 38 -4.48 -0.69 -0.63
N VAL A 39 -3.89 -1.56 0.18
CA VAL A 39 -2.66 -2.27 -0.14
C VAL A 39 -3.00 -3.70 -0.53
N ALA A 40 -2.78 -4.03 -1.79
CA ALA A 40 -2.88 -5.39 -2.29
C ALA A 40 -1.46 -5.99 -2.33
N HIS A 41 -1.23 -7.09 -1.61
CA HIS A 41 0.09 -7.73 -1.56
C HIS A 41 -0.04 -9.26 -1.52
N MET A 42 1.02 -9.95 -1.95
CA MET A 42 1.05 -11.41 -1.95
C MET A 42 1.18 -11.98 -0.52
N GLU A 43 0.70 -13.21 -0.31
CA GLU A 43 0.81 -13.96 0.96
C GLU A 43 2.25 -14.32 1.35
N VAL A 44 3.21 -14.16 0.42
CA VAL A 44 4.62 -14.43 0.69
C VAL A 44 5.21 -13.38 1.65
N PRO A 45 6.17 -13.76 2.50
CA PRO A 45 6.68 -12.89 3.57
C PRO A 45 7.33 -11.61 3.02
N CYS A 46 7.98 -11.67 1.85
CA CYS A 46 8.63 -10.50 1.28
C CYS A 46 7.65 -9.37 0.95
N CYS A 47 6.38 -9.66 0.64
CA CYS A 47 5.41 -8.64 0.23
C CYS A 47 4.68 -7.96 1.41
N HIS A 48 4.79 -8.49 2.63
CA HIS A 48 4.09 -7.97 3.81
C HIS A 48 4.56 -6.57 4.22
N SER A 49 5.82 -6.23 3.95
CA SER A 49 6.40 -4.92 4.27
C SER A 49 5.75 -3.76 3.51
N LEU A 50 5.03 -3.99 2.41
CA LEU A 50 4.24 -2.95 1.74
C LEU A 50 3.12 -2.40 2.64
N ALA A 51 2.46 -3.27 3.39
CA ALA A 51 1.41 -2.86 4.33
C ALA A 51 2.01 -2.04 5.48
N HIS A 52 3.20 -2.42 5.96
CA HIS A 52 3.93 -1.65 6.96
C HIS A 52 4.35 -0.27 6.44
N LEU A 53 4.87 -0.19 5.21
CA LEU A 53 5.25 1.07 4.58
C LEU A 53 4.06 2.02 4.43
N ALA A 54 2.91 1.50 4.00
CA ALA A 54 1.68 2.29 3.90
C ALA A 54 1.22 2.83 5.27
N LYS A 55 1.30 2.00 6.32
CA LYS A 55 0.94 2.40 7.68
C LYS A 55 1.89 3.48 8.24
N GLU A 56 3.19 3.34 8.00
CA GLU A 56 4.19 4.35 8.35
C GLU A 56 3.95 5.66 7.59
N ALA A 57 3.66 5.59 6.29
CA ALA A 57 3.35 6.77 5.49
C ALA A 57 2.13 7.55 6.01
N LEU A 58 1.08 6.84 6.42
CA LEU A 58 -0.11 7.46 7.06
C LEU A 58 0.25 8.17 8.36
N LYS A 59 1.06 7.52 9.21
CA LYS A 59 1.52 8.09 10.47
C LYS A 59 2.37 9.35 10.24
N LEU A 60 3.32 9.31 9.31
CA LEU A 60 4.15 10.47 8.94
C LEU A 60 3.35 11.57 8.24
N ALA A 61 2.28 11.19 7.54
CA ALA A 61 1.31 12.11 6.95
C ALA A 61 0.45 12.82 8.00
N GLY A 62 0.33 12.25 9.20
CA GLY A 62 -0.65 12.70 10.19
C GLY A 62 -2.08 12.46 9.71
N SER A 63 -2.29 11.43 8.89
CA SER A 63 -3.58 11.13 8.26
C SER A 63 -4.28 9.96 8.95
N ASP A 64 -5.58 10.14 9.15
CA ASP A 64 -6.55 9.20 9.69
C ASP A 64 -7.30 8.43 8.58
N LEU A 65 -6.74 8.43 7.36
CA LEU A 65 -7.24 7.68 6.21
C LEU A 65 -7.35 6.18 6.54
N GLN A 66 -8.49 5.59 6.17
CA GLN A 66 -8.70 4.16 6.35
C GLN A 66 -7.75 3.35 5.44
N LEU A 67 -6.93 2.51 6.07
CA LEU A 67 -6.05 1.55 5.40
C LEU A 67 -6.72 0.18 5.35
N GLN A 68 -6.90 -0.34 4.14
CA GLN A 68 -7.37 -1.70 3.90
C GLN A 68 -6.22 -2.54 3.32
N THR A 69 -6.10 -3.79 3.77
CA THR A 69 -5.13 -4.73 3.25
C THR A 69 -5.84 -5.89 2.57
N VAL A 70 -5.39 -6.26 1.37
CA VAL A 70 -5.88 -7.41 0.63
C VAL A 70 -4.70 -8.33 0.35
N ILE A 71 -4.79 -9.57 0.82
CA ILE A 71 -3.77 -10.58 0.62
C ILE A 71 -4.15 -11.41 -0.62
N LEU A 72 -3.21 -11.58 -1.55
CA LEU A 72 -3.35 -12.47 -2.70
C LEU A 72 -2.54 -13.75 -2.46
N SER A 73 -3.16 -14.90 -2.69
CA SER A 73 -2.45 -16.18 -2.65
C SER A 73 -1.45 -16.28 -3.81
N ILE A 74 -0.48 -17.19 -3.71
CA ILE A 74 0.41 -17.51 -4.85
C ILE A 74 -0.34 -18.13 -6.04
N ARG A 75 -1.59 -18.58 -5.84
CA ARG A 75 -2.46 -19.09 -6.90
C ARG A 75 -3.30 -17.99 -7.57
N GLY A 76 -3.22 -16.76 -7.08
CA GLY A 76 -3.91 -15.61 -7.64
C GLY A 76 -5.35 -15.42 -7.15
N ASP A 77 -5.79 -16.22 -6.16
CA ASP A 77 -7.05 -16.00 -5.47
C ASP A 77 -6.87 -15.01 -4.30
N ILE A 78 -7.99 -14.45 -3.84
CA ILE A 78 -8.06 -13.62 -2.63
C ILE A 78 -8.71 -14.52 -1.57
N PRO A 79 -7.93 -15.02 -0.58
CA PRO A 79 -8.49 -15.82 0.50
C PRO A 79 -9.59 -15.03 1.22
N GLN A 80 -10.74 -15.67 1.44
CA GLN A 80 -11.88 -15.10 2.20
C GLN A 80 -11.60 -15.13 3.70
#